data_AF-A0A0F9E1V0-F1
#
_entry.id   AF-A0A0F9E1V0-F1
#
_cell.length_a   1.000
_cell.length_b   1.000
_cell.length_c   1.000
_cell.angle_alpha   90.00
_cell.angle_beta   90.00
_cell.angle_gamma   90.00
#
_symmetry.space_group_name_H-M   'P 1'
#
loop_
_entity.id
_entity.type
_entity.pdbx_description
1 polymer ?
#
loop_
_entity_poly.entity_id
_entity_poly.type
_entity_poly.pdbx_seq_one_letter_code
_entity_poly.pdbx_strand_id
1 'polypeptide(L)'
;MVKVYGPMMSLDASGTLANAITFSKWKGRNYVRERVIPSNPKSGGQTGRRAMFKFLSQYWSNLATGPQATWDTLGDDLIASPFNGYVSDNMKRWHNFIAPTQQYPAAEAGNGSNRLLGAAVWEENRIKLSTTAISALEQWGIVYFAALTIAFTPAVGNAIIVEVDEDVLARDTFWTPPAVDTWYFNSMTFSYDGVIEAAGGEVNAVPP
;
A
#
# COMPACT_ATOMS: atom_id res chain seq x y z
N MET A 1 31.11 -13.80 31.04
CA MET A 1 29.72 -14.12 31.46
C MET A 1 29.42 -13.30 32.69
N VAL A 2 28.55 -12.29 32.58
CA VAL A 2 28.11 -11.49 33.74
C VAL A 2 27.10 -12.32 34.53
N LYS A 3 27.37 -12.57 35.80
CA LYS A 3 26.47 -13.33 36.70
C LYS A 3 25.39 -12.39 37.22
N VAL A 4 24.12 -12.82 37.17
CA VAL A 4 22.98 -12.05 37.67
C VAL A 4 22.91 -12.24 39.19
N TYR A 5 23.31 -11.20 39.94
CA TYR A 5 23.09 -11.13 41.38
C TYR A 5 21.62 -10.72 41.65
N GLY A 6 20.90 -11.52 42.43
CA GLY A 6 19.54 -11.19 42.90
C GLY A 6 18.35 -11.62 42.02
N PRO A 7 18.26 -12.87 41.51
CA PRO A 7 17.12 -13.32 40.73
C PRO A 7 15.79 -13.39 41.51
N MET A 8 15.84 -13.45 42.85
CA MET A 8 14.64 -13.48 43.71
C MET A 8 14.02 -12.11 43.97
N MET A 9 14.66 -11.00 43.55
CA MET A 9 14.13 -9.65 43.75
C MET A 9 13.27 -9.13 42.58
N SER A 10 13.07 -9.93 41.51
CA SER A 10 12.30 -9.54 40.31
C SER A 10 12.69 -8.18 39.69
N LEU A 11 13.94 -7.76 39.85
CA LEU A 11 14.45 -6.51 39.25
C LEU A 11 14.78 -6.73 37.78
N ASP A 12 13.74 -6.77 36.94
CA ASP A 12 13.89 -6.77 35.48
C ASP A 12 14.08 -5.33 34.99
N ALA A 13 15.21 -5.07 34.33
CA ALA A 13 15.46 -3.80 33.66
C ALA A 13 14.78 -3.79 32.29
N SER A 14 13.85 -2.87 32.08
CA SER A 14 13.19 -2.64 30.79
C SER A 14 13.12 -1.14 30.49
N GLY A 15 13.15 -0.79 29.20
CA GLY A 15 13.03 0.60 28.76
C GLY A 15 14.34 1.19 28.25
N THR A 16 14.31 2.47 27.90
CA THR A 16 15.47 3.18 27.34
C THR A 16 16.00 4.20 28.33
N LEU A 17 17.30 4.13 28.64
CA LEU A 17 18.03 5.12 29.40
C LEU A 17 18.67 6.14 28.46
N ALA A 18 18.46 7.44 28.75
CA ALA A 18 19.10 8.57 28.09
C ALA A 18 19.03 8.58 26.55
N ASN A 19 17.99 7.96 25.97
CA ASN A 19 17.85 7.75 24.52
C ASN A 19 19.05 7.05 23.84
N ALA A 20 19.95 6.44 24.61
CA ALA A 20 21.17 5.83 24.09
C ALA A 20 21.18 4.30 24.26
N ILE A 21 20.61 3.80 25.35
CA ILE A 21 20.70 2.39 25.74
C ILE A 21 19.31 1.84 26.03
N THR A 22 18.92 0.74 25.38
CA THR A 22 17.64 0.05 25.62
C THR A 22 17.90 -1.29 26.32
N PHE A 23 17.27 -1.48 27.49
CA PHE A 23 17.23 -2.73 28.23
C PHE A 23 16.00 -3.54 27.79
N SER A 24 16.20 -4.80 27.42
CA SER A 24 15.12 -5.68 26.96
C SER A 24 15.38 -7.13 27.36
N LYS A 25 14.34 -7.95 27.28
CA LYS A 25 14.35 -9.36 27.63
C LYS A 25 13.88 -10.18 26.44
N TRP A 26 14.71 -11.13 26.00
CA TRP A 26 14.34 -12.09 24.98
C TRP A 26 14.59 -13.49 25.49
N LYS A 27 13.54 -14.33 25.49
CA LYS A 27 13.58 -15.73 25.95
C LYS A 27 14.26 -15.88 27.34
N GLY A 28 13.88 -15.03 28.30
CA GLY A 28 14.40 -15.09 29.67
C GLY A 28 15.81 -14.51 29.87
N ARG A 29 16.48 -14.05 28.80
CA ARG A 29 17.79 -13.40 28.89
C ARG A 29 17.65 -11.89 28.78
N ASN A 30 18.09 -11.19 29.82
CA ASN A 30 18.22 -9.74 29.80
C ASN A 30 19.41 -9.36 28.92
N TYR A 31 19.19 -8.44 27.99
CA TYR A 31 20.23 -7.91 27.11
C TYR A 31 20.11 -6.39 27.01
N VAL A 32 21.24 -5.79 26.67
CA VAL A 32 21.40 -4.35 26.52
C VAL A 32 21.78 -4.11 25.07
N ARG A 33 21.08 -3.18 24.40
CA ARG A 33 21.41 -2.75 23.04
C ARG A 33 21.49 -1.24 22.98
N GLU A 34 22.28 -0.74 22.04
CA GLU A 34 22.19 0.67 21.65
C GLU A 34 20.78 0.96 21.11
N ARG A 35 20.24 2.13 21.46
CA ARG A 35 18.96 2.58 20.92
C ARG A 35 19.15 2.91 19.45
N VAL A 36 18.76 1.98 18.60
CA VAL A 36 18.58 2.25 17.18
C VAL A 36 17.22 2.91 16.99
N ILE A 37 17.22 4.17 16.54
CA ILE A 37 16.01 4.79 15.98
C ILE A 37 15.96 4.34 14.52
N PRO A 38 15.06 3.42 14.14
CA PRO A 38 14.98 2.99 12.76
C PRO A 38 14.63 4.19 11.90
N SER A 39 15.42 4.40 10.84
CA SER A 39 15.06 5.32 9.77
C SER A 39 13.71 4.88 9.20
N ASN A 40 12.71 5.77 9.22
CA ASN A 40 11.44 5.57 8.55
C ASN A 40 11.32 6.56 7.37
N PRO A 41 12.19 6.43 6.34
CA PRO A 41 12.22 7.39 5.27
C PRO A 41 10.95 7.22 4.45
N LYS A 42 10.13 8.26 4.32
CA LYS A 42 8.94 8.25 3.47
C LYS A 42 9.31 8.41 2.00
N SER A 43 10.21 7.55 1.50
CA SER A 43 10.55 7.55 0.08
C SER A 43 9.34 7.13 -0.74
N GLY A 44 9.24 7.63 -1.96
CA GLY A 44 8.10 7.35 -2.83
C GLY A 44 7.82 5.85 -3.01
N GLY A 45 8.88 5.05 -3.21
CA GLY A 45 8.75 3.59 -3.32
C GLY A 45 8.27 2.89 -2.04
N GLN A 46 8.56 3.44 -0.86
CA GLN A 46 8.00 2.90 0.39
C GLN A 46 6.51 3.27 0.53
N THR A 47 6.14 4.51 0.18
CA THR A 47 4.75 4.97 0.23
C THR A 47 3.86 4.17 -0.72
N GLY A 48 4.28 4.00 -1.98
CA GLY A 48 3.50 3.24 -2.97
C GLY A 48 3.35 1.75 -2.63
N ARG A 49 4.37 1.13 -2.03
CA ARG A 49 4.24 -0.25 -1.51
C ARG A 49 3.29 -0.31 -0.31
N ARG A 50 3.34 0.66 0.60
CA ARG A 50 2.42 0.73 1.76
C ARG A 50 0.98 0.95 1.33
N ALA A 51 0.74 1.77 0.30
CA ALA A 51 -0.59 2.00 -0.26
C ALA A 51 -1.18 0.69 -0.81
N MET A 52 -0.42 -0.04 -1.63
CA MET A 52 -0.87 -1.34 -2.15
C MET A 52 -1.05 -2.40 -1.05
N PHE A 53 -0.10 -2.51 -0.11
CA PHE A 53 -0.22 -3.44 1.01
C PHE A 53 -1.48 -3.18 1.83
N LYS A 54 -1.78 -1.90 2.11
CA LYS A 54 -3.01 -1.50 2.81
C LYS A 54 -4.24 -1.99 2.05
N PHE A 55 -4.32 -1.69 0.75
CA PHE A 55 -5.43 -2.14 -0.12
C PHE A 55 -5.62 -3.66 -0.05
N LEU A 56 -4.56 -4.44 -0.30
CA LEU A 56 -4.63 -5.91 -0.31
C LEU A 56 -5.07 -6.47 1.05
N SER A 57 -4.47 -5.98 2.14
CA SER A 57 -4.76 -6.45 3.49
C SER A 57 -6.22 -6.21 3.90
N GLN A 58 -6.80 -5.09 3.46
CA GLN A 58 -8.19 -4.75 3.74
C GLN A 58 -9.15 -5.53 2.82
N TYR A 59 -8.76 -5.77 1.57
CA TYR A 59 -9.63 -6.39 0.58
C TYR A 59 -9.75 -7.91 0.75
N TRP A 60 -8.76 -8.59 1.34
CA TRP A 60 -8.78 -10.04 1.50
C TRP A 60 -10.09 -10.57 2.10
N SER A 61 -10.59 -9.93 3.17
CA SER A 61 -11.84 -10.36 3.82
C SER A 61 -13.09 -10.17 2.95
N ASN A 62 -13.01 -9.33 1.92
CA ASN A 62 -14.10 -9.05 0.99
C ASN A 62 -14.04 -9.95 -0.25
N LEU A 63 -12.98 -10.74 -0.44
CA LEU A 63 -12.92 -11.71 -1.52
C LEU A 63 -13.98 -12.80 -1.31
N ALA A 64 -14.63 -13.21 -2.39
CA ALA A 64 -15.51 -14.36 -2.37
C ALA A 64 -14.74 -15.65 -2.02
N THR A 65 -15.45 -16.64 -1.48
CA THR A 65 -14.87 -17.91 -1.05
C THR A 65 -14.16 -18.67 -2.17
N GLY A 66 -14.68 -18.61 -3.40
CA GLY A 66 -14.06 -19.23 -4.58
C GLY A 66 -12.66 -18.67 -4.87
N PRO A 67 -12.50 -17.35 -5.11
CA PRO A 67 -11.19 -16.72 -5.24
C PRO A 67 -10.24 -16.96 -4.07
N GLN A 68 -10.72 -16.90 -2.82
CA GLN A 68 -9.87 -17.18 -1.65
C GLN A 68 -9.28 -18.60 -1.69
N ALA A 69 -10.08 -19.60 -2.05
CA ALA A 69 -9.65 -20.99 -2.12
C ALA A 69 -8.54 -21.23 -3.16
N THR A 70 -8.41 -20.39 -4.19
CA THR A 70 -7.33 -20.51 -5.18
C THR A 70 -5.94 -20.28 -4.56
N TRP A 71 -5.87 -19.61 -3.41
CA TRP A 71 -4.62 -19.30 -2.71
C TRP A 71 -4.17 -20.39 -1.75
N ASP A 72 -4.98 -21.43 -1.52
CA ASP A 72 -4.66 -22.51 -0.57
C ASP A 72 -3.39 -23.26 -1.00
N THR A 73 -3.28 -23.60 -2.29
CA THR A 73 -2.11 -24.30 -2.83
C THR A 73 -0.82 -23.49 -2.65
N LEU A 74 -0.85 -22.18 -2.93
CA LEU A 74 0.32 -21.33 -2.73
C LEU A 74 0.64 -21.15 -1.24
N GLY A 75 -0.38 -21.10 -0.37
CA GLY A 75 -0.21 -21.08 1.07
C GLY A 75 0.54 -22.31 1.58
N ASP A 76 0.12 -23.49 1.13
CA ASP A 76 0.74 -24.76 1.47
C ASP A 76 2.20 -24.83 1.00
N ASP A 77 2.47 -24.43 -0.25
CA ASP A 77 3.83 -24.41 -0.82
C ASP A 77 4.78 -23.46 -0.06
N LEU A 78 4.26 -22.34 0.45
CA LEU A 78 5.02 -21.36 1.22
C LEU A 78 5.07 -21.68 2.73
N ILE A 79 4.38 -22.73 3.18
CA ILE A 79 4.19 -23.04 4.61
C ILE A 79 3.64 -21.80 5.34
N ALA A 80 2.62 -21.19 4.75
CA ALA A 80 2.00 -19.95 5.20
C ALA A 80 0.48 -20.01 5.07
N SER A 81 -0.23 -19.07 5.68
CA SER A 81 -1.67 -18.96 5.45
C SER A 81 -1.97 -18.51 4.01
N PRO A 82 -3.15 -18.85 3.45
CA PRO A 82 -3.57 -18.39 2.12
C PRO A 82 -3.52 -16.87 1.98
N PHE A 83 -3.89 -16.16 3.06
CA PHE A 83 -3.74 -14.69 3.16
C PHE A 83 -2.30 -14.22 2.93
N ASN A 84 -1.32 -14.86 3.57
CA ASN A 84 0.08 -14.49 3.41
C ASN A 84 0.60 -14.81 2.00
N GLY A 85 0.11 -15.90 1.39
CA GLY A 85 0.36 -16.22 -0.03
C GLY A 85 -0.16 -15.10 -0.95
N TYR A 86 -1.44 -14.75 -0.80
CA TYR A 86 -2.12 -13.68 -1.52
C TYR A 86 -1.39 -12.33 -1.41
N VAL A 87 -1.04 -11.90 -0.19
CA VAL A 87 -0.34 -10.63 0.00
C VAL A 87 1.08 -10.68 -0.57
N SER A 88 1.82 -11.78 -0.35
CA SER A 88 3.20 -11.92 -0.81
C SER A 88 3.30 -11.90 -2.34
N ASP A 89 2.45 -12.66 -3.04
CA ASP A 89 2.46 -12.72 -4.50
C ASP A 89 2.05 -11.37 -5.11
N ASN A 90 0.94 -10.80 -4.65
CA ASN A 90 0.48 -9.51 -5.15
C ASN A 90 1.46 -8.36 -4.87
N MET A 91 2.18 -8.39 -3.74
CA MET A 91 3.24 -7.42 -3.47
C MET A 91 4.47 -7.62 -4.37
N LYS A 92 4.78 -8.85 -4.80
CA LYS A 92 5.82 -9.12 -5.81
C LYS A 92 5.38 -8.65 -7.19
N ARG A 93 4.13 -8.89 -7.59
CA ARG A 93 3.54 -8.36 -8.82
C ARG A 93 3.65 -6.83 -8.83
N TRP A 94 3.19 -6.19 -7.76
CA TRP A 94 3.26 -4.74 -7.62
C TRP A 94 4.70 -4.20 -7.64
N HIS A 95 5.67 -4.92 -7.05
CA HIS A 95 7.06 -4.53 -7.14
C HIS A 95 7.56 -4.39 -8.58
N ASN A 96 7.11 -5.27 -9.47
CA ASN A 96 7.41 -5.25 -10.89
C ASN A 96 6.44 -4.36 -11.69
N PHE A 97 5.64 -3.54 -11.00
CA PHE A 97 4.61 -2.69 -11.58
C PHE A 97 3.55 -3.46 -12.38
N ILE A 98 3.25 -4.68 -11.94
CA ILE A 98 2.16 -5.51 -12.44
C ILE A 98 1.00 -5.40 -11.44
N ALA A 99 -0.23 -5.28 -11.93
CA ALA A 99 -1.40 -5.18 -11.08
C ALA A 99 -1.59 -6.46 -10.24
N PRO A 100 -2.13 -6.32 -9.02
CA PRO A 100 -2.48 -7.49 -8.22
C PRO A 100 -3.58 -8.29 -8.90
N THR A 101 -3.78 -9.55 -8.49
CA THR A 101 -4.94 -10.39 -8.85
C THR A 101 -5.71 -10.90 -7.62
N GLN A 102 -7.01 -11.17 -7.79
CA GLN A 102 -7.86 -11.81 -6.79
C GLN A 102 -7.67 -13.33 -6.74
N GLN A 103 -7.14 -13.94 -7.80
CA GLN A 103 -7.05 -15.39 -7.96
C GLN A 103 -5.62 -15.82 -8.28
N TYR A 104 -5.27 -17.02 -7.85
CA TYR A 104 -3.98 -17.63 -8.15
C TYR A 104 -4.14 -18.90 -9.00
N PRO A 105 -3.41 -19.05 -10.12
CA PRO A 105 -2.60 -18.02 -10.79
C PRO A 105 -3.46 -16.91 -11.42
N ALA A 106 -2.84 -15.77 -11.71
CA ALA A 106 -3.49 -14.67 -12.42
C ALA A 106 -3.89 -15.10 -13.85
N ALA A 107 -5.13 -14.80 -14.26
CA ALA A 107 -5.61 -15.11 -15.61
C ALA A 107 -5.19 -14.07 -16.66
N GLU A 108 -5.09 -12.79 -16.27
CA GLU A 108 -4.62 -11.67 -17.12
C GLU A 108 -5.34 -11.56 -18.48
N ALA A 109 -6.65 -11.82 -18.51
CA ALA A 109 -7.48 -11.86 -19.72
C ALA A 109 -8.59 -10.80 -19.74
N GLY A 110 -8.92 -10.19 -18.60
CA GLY A 110 -9.91 -9.14 -18.45
C GLY A 110 -9.37 -7.76 -18.84
N ASN A 111 -10.25 -6.77 -18.83
CA ASN A 111 -9.89 -5.37 -18.98
C ASN A 111 -10.10 -4.66 -17.64
N GLY A 112 -9.33 -3.60 -17.39
CA GLY A 112 -9.55 -2.67 -16.30
C GLY A 112 -10.70 -1.68 -16.56
N SER A 113 -10.97 -0.82 -15.57
CA SER A 113 -12.11 0.12 -15.61
C SER A 113 -11.87 1.26 -16.56
N ASN A 114 -12.96 1.82 -17.11
CA ASN A 114 -12.90 3.07 -17.86
C ASN A 114 -12.93 4.32 -16.95
N ARG A 115 -12.79 4.16 -15.63
CA ARG A 115 -12.68 5.28 -14.70
C ARG A 115 -11.38 6.04 -14.93
N LEU A 116 -11.49 7.36 -15.04
CA LEU A 116 -10.37 8.27 -15.25
C LEU A 116 -10.39 9.39 -14.21
N LEU A 117 -9.21 9.85 -13.82
CA LEU A 117 -9.05 11.08 -13.04
C LEU A 117 -9.29 12.29 -13.94
N GLY A 118 -10.38 13.01 -13.68
CA GLY A 118 -10.77 14.18 -14.48
C GLY A 118 -10.32 15.51 -13.90
N ALA A 119 -10.11 15.61 -12.59
CA ALA A 119 -9.66 16.84 -11.94
C ALA A 119 -8.91 16.58 -10.63
N ALA A 120 -7.99 17.49 -10.30
CA ALA A 120 -7.34 17.58 -9.00
C ALA A 120 -7.38 19.03 -8.50
N VAL A 121 -7.95 19.28 -7.32
CA VAL A 121 -8.18 20.64 -6.81
C VAL A 121 -7.73 20.74 -5.36
N TRP A 122 -7.02 21.82 -5.03
CA TRP A 122 -6.69 22.13 -3.63
C TRP A 122 -7.95 22.52 -2.85
N GLU A 123 -8.16 21.87 -1.71
CA GLU A 123 -9.18 22.18 -0.73
C GLU A 123 -8.51 22.28 0.64
N GLU A 124 -8.30 23.51 1.11
CA GLU A 124 -7.62 23.80 2.38
C GLU A 124 -6.23 23.12 2.46
N ASN A 125 -6.08 22.10 3.30
CA ASN A 125 -4.83 21.38 3.55
C ASN A 125 -4.74 20.02 2.81
N ARG A 126 -5.61 19.79 1.82
CA ARG A 126 -5.67 18.53 1.05
C ARG A 126 -5.99 18.81 -0.41
N ILE A 127 -5.81 17.79 -1.24
CA ILE A 127 -6.17 17.81 -2.65
C ILE A 127 -7.32 16.82 -2.86
N LYS A 128 -8.39 17.30 -3.47
CA LYS A 128 -9.51 16.48 -3.94
C LYS A 128 -9.20 15.97 -5.34
N LEU A 129 -9.25 14.67 -5.50
CA LEU A 129 -9.10 13.94 -6.76
C LEU A 129 -10.48 13.48 -7.20
N SER A 130 -10.97 14.04 -8.31
CA SER A 130 -12.31 13.74 -8.83
C SER A 130 -12.20 12.83 -10.04
N THR A 131 -12.79 11.65 -9.94
CA THR A 131 -12.81 10.64 -10.99
C THR A 131 -14.19 10.48 -11.59
N THR A 132 -14.24 10.16 -12.89
CA THR A 132 -15.47 9.85 -13.61
C THR A 132 -15.31 8.58 -14.43
N ALA A 133 -16.39 7.82 -14.57
CA ALA A 133 -16.48 6.63 -15.40
C ALA A 133 -17.59 6.82 -16.45
N ILE A 134 -17.41 6.23 -17.64
CA ILE A 134 -18.43 6.28 -18.72
C ILE A 134 -19.53 5.27 -18.44
N SER A 135 -19.18 4.18 -17.76
CA SER A 135 -20.10 3.14 -17.29
C SER A 135 -19.74 2.78 -15.86
N ALA A 136 -20.74 2.62 -15.02
CA ALA A 136 -20.57 1.99 -13.72
C ALA A 136 -20.36 0.49 -14.00
N LEU A 137 -19.10 0.08 -14.02
CA LEU A 137 -18.69 -1.31 -14.07
C LEU A 137 -17.73 -1.49 -12.93
N GLU A 138 -18.09 -2.31 -11.96
CA GLU A 138 -17.16 -2.68 -10.91
C GLU A 138 -15.94 -3.36 -11.53
N GLN A 139 -14.82 -2.83 -11.08
CA GLN A 139 -13.48 -3.23 -11.41
C GLN A 139 -12.76 -3.37 -10.09
N TRP A 140 -11.54 -3.89 -10.08
CA TRP A 140 -11.00 -4.22 -8.77
C TRP A 140 -10.52 -2.99 -8.01
N GLY A 141 -9.73 -2.15 -8.66
CA GLY A 141 -9.19 -0.98 -8.01
C GLY A 141 -8.66 0.08 -8.94
N ILE A 142 -8.39 1.23 -8.33
CA ILE A 142 -7.77 2.38 -8.95
C ILE A 142 -6.56 2.80 -8.10
N VAL A 143 -5.46 3.09 -8.79
CA VAL A 143 -4.24 3.64 -8.21
C VAL A 143 -4.11 5.09 -8.63
N TYR A 144 -3.88 5.97 -7.66
CA TYR A 144 -3.53 7.36 -7.91
C TYR A 144 -2.03 7.55 -7.73
N PHE A 145 -1.45 8.32 -8.65
CA PHE A 145 -0.05 8.67 -8.67
C PHE A 145 0.11 10.18 -8.56
N ALA A 146 1.18 10.64 -7.91
CA ALA A 146 1.47 12.06 -7.75
C ALA A 146 2.96 12.36 -7.97
N ALA A 147 3.25 13.47 -8.65
CA ALA A 147 4.61 13.98 -8.84
C ALA A 147 4.64 15.51 -8.76
N LEU A 148 5.84 16.06 -8.53
CA LEU A 148 6.10 17.51 -8.59
C LEU A 148 6.47 17.98 -10.01
N THR A 149 6.58 17.06 -10.96
CA THR A 149 6.98 17.31 -12.34
C THR A 149 5.88 16.91 -13.29
N ILE A 150 5.69 17.73 -14.33
CA ILE A 150 4.79 17.45 -15.44
C ILE A 150 5.26 16.23 -16.25
N ALA A 151 4.33 15.57 -16.94
CA ALA A 151 4.55 14.44 -17.84
C ALA A 151 5.31 13.28 -17.18
N PHE A 152 4.95 12.96 -15.94
CA PHE A 152 5.61 11.88 -15.21
C PHE A 152 5.02 10.52 -15.62
N THR A 153 5.85 9.47 -15.57
CA THR A 153 5.39 8.09 -15.81
C THR A 153 4.91 7.47 -14.49
N PRO A 154 3.68 6.94 -14.43
CA PRO A 154 3.22 6.17 -13.28
C PRO A 154 4.14 5.00 -12.96
N ALA A 155 4.44 4.82 -11.68
CA ALA A 155 5.36 3.83 -11.15
C ALA A 155 5.05 3.54 -9.68
N VAL A 156 5.61 2.46 -9.13
CA VAL A 156 5.51 2.18 -7.68
C VAL A 156 6.02 3.36 -6.83
N GLY A 157 7.00 4.11 -7.35
CA GLY A 157 7.63 5.22 -6.66
C GLY A 157 6.76 6.45 -6.47
N ASN A 158 5.71 6.63 -7.26
CA ASN A 158 4.83 7.81 -7.19
C ASN A 158 3.38 7.45 -6.86
N ALA A 159 3.07 6.19 -6.60
CA ALA A 159 1.76 5.76 -6.12
C ALA A 159 1.50 6.29 -4.70
N ILE A 160 0.35 6.94 -4.51
CA ILE A 160 -0.03 7.59 -3.25
C ILE A 160 -1.23 6.94 -2.57
N ILE A 161 -2.21 6.50 -3.36
CA ILE A 161 -3.47 5.92 -2.89
C ILE A 161 -3.81 4.74 -3.80
N VAL A 162 -4.28 3.66 -3.21
CA VAL A 162 -4.91 2.53 -3.90
C VAL A 162 -6.25 2.28 -3.21
N GLU A 163 -7.33 2.25 -3.97
CA GLU A 163 -8.68 2.02 -3.46
C GLU A 163 -9.48 1.10 -4.39
N VAL A 164 -10.60 0.59 -3.88
CA VAL A 164 -11.53 -0.26 -4.64
C VAL A 164 -12.24 0.61 -5.67
N ASP A 165 -12.40 0.12 -6.89
CA ASP A 165 -13.23 0.79 -7.88
C ASP A 165 -14.70 0.40 -7.67
N GLU A 166 -15.49 1.35 -7.17
CA GLU A 166 -16.91 1.13 -6.81
C GLU A 166 -17.81 1.35 -8.03
N ASP A 167 -19.01 0.76 -8.00
CA ASP A 167 -20.03 0.88 -9.05
C ASP A 167 -20.73 2.26 -9.08
N VAL A 168 -19.95 3.34 -9.18
CA VAL A 168 -20.45 4.72 -9.13
C VAL A 168 -19.82 5.57 -10.22
N LEU A 169 -20.62 6.34 -10.96
CA LEU A 169 -20.11 7.13 -12.10
C LEU A 169 -19.13 8.24 -11.73
N ALA A 170 -19.23 8.80 -10.53
CA ALA A 170 -18.36 9.87 -10.06
C ALA A 170 -17.92 9.61 -8.61
N ARG A 171 -16.64 9.87 -8.32
CA ARG A 171 -16.09 9.68 -6.98
C ARG A 171 -15.02 10.72 -6.68
N ASP A 172 -15.06 11.24 -5.46
CA ASP A 172 -14.04 12.12 -4.91
C ASP A 172 -13.19 11.37 -3.89
N THR A 173 -11.87 11.49 -4.04
CA THR A 173 -10.87 10.90 -3.15
C THR A 173 -9.92 11.98 -2.67
N PHE A 174 -9.57 11.97 -1.38
CA PHE A 174 -8.76 13.03 -0.79
C PHE A 174 -7.35 12.55 -0.47
N TRP A 175 -6.36 13.37 -0.83
CA TRP A 175 -4.97 13.15 -0.50
C TRP A 175 -4.36 14.37 0.21
N THR A 176 -3.60 14.12 1.28
CA THR A 176 -2.86 15.19 1.97
C THR A 176 -1.42 15.21 1.48
N PRO A 177 -1.00 16.24 0.73
CA PRO A 177 0.35 16.34 0.21
C PRO A 177 1.37 16.60 1.33
N PRO A 178 2.63 16.17 1.17
CA PRO A 178 3.69 16.44 2.14
C PRO A 178 4.16 17.90 2.16
N ALA A 179 3.85 18.67 1.10
CA ALA A 179 4.22 20.07 0.94
C ALA A 179 3.18 20.79 0.07
N VAL A 180 3.05 22.10 0.28
CA VAL A 180 2.23 22.97 -0.56
C VAL A 180 3.03 23.33 -1.81
N ASP A 181 2.63 22.78 -2.95
CA ASP A 181 3.27 22.97 -4.25
C ASP A 181 2.27 22.62 -5.37
N THR A 182 2.62 22.86 -6.63
CA THR A 182 1.87 22.31 -7.76
C THR A 182 2.15 20.82 -7.89
N TRP A 183 1.09 20.02 -7.73
CA TRP A 183 1.17 18.57 -7.88
C TRP A 183 0.52 18.13 -9.19
N TYR A 184 1.16 17.19 -9.86
CA TYR A 184 0.66 16.52 -11.06
C TYR A 184 0.18 15.13 -10.66
N PHE A 185 -0.97 14.73 -11.16
CA PHE A 185 -1.62 13.48 -10.83
C PHE A 185 -1.99 12.69 -12.08
N ASN A 186 -2.00 11.38 -11.93
CA ASN A 186 -2.52 10.46 -12.92
C ASN A 186 -3.19 9.29 -12.18
N SER A 187 -4.03 8.54 -12.87
CA SER A 187 -4.66 7.34 -12.33
C SER A 187 -4.56 6.16 -13.30
N MET A 188 -4.45 4.96 -12.76
CA MET A 188 -4.58 3.72 -13.51
C MET A 188 -5.57 2.82 -12.79
N THR A 189 -6.44 2.16 -13.53
CA THR A 189 -7.37 1.16 -13.02
C THR A 189 -6.79 -0.23 -13.29
N PHE A 190 -7.23 -1.21 -12.50
CA PHE A 190 -6.85 -2.60 -12.69
C PHE A 190 -8.00 -3.56 -12.43
N SER A 191 -7.98 -4.66 -13.18
CA SER A 191 -9.00 -5.69 -13.17
C SER A 191 -8.81 -6.70 -12.03
N TYR A 192 -9.81 -7.54 -11.83
CA TYR A 192 -9.79 -8.63 -10.84
C TYR A 192 -8.73 -9.70 -11.11
N ASP A 193 -8.29 -9.83 -12.35
CA ASP A 193 -7.36 -10.87 -12.80
C ASP A 193 -5.94 -10.35 -13.09
N GLY A 194 -5.67 -9.07 -12.77
CA GLY A 194 -4.33 -8.51 -12.75
C GLY A 194 -3.88 -7.81 -14.02
N VAL A 195 -4.82 -7.31 -14.82
CA VAL A 195 -4.56 -6.41 -15.95
C VAL A 195 -4.60 -4.96 -15.48
N ILE A 196 -3.59 -4.18 -15.88
CA ILE A 196 -3.53 -2.73 -15.64
C ILE A 196 -3.90 -1.99 -16.91
N GLU A 197 -4.74 -0.97 -16.79
CA GLU A 197 -5.13 -0.15 -17.93
C GLU A 197 -4.19 1.01 -18.18
N ALA A 198 -4.34 1.59 -19.37
CA ALA A 198 -3.65 2.82 -19.71
C ALA A 198 -3.96 3.93 -18.70
N ALA A 199 -2.97 4.77 -18.45
CA ALA A 199 -3.12 5.91 -17.56
C ALA A 199 -4.17 6.89 -18.11
N GLY A 200 -5.05 7.40 -17.25
CA GLY A 200 -6.21 8.19 -17.67
C GLY A 200 -5.91 9.60 -18.17
N GLY A 201 -4.66 10.05 -18.03
CA GLY A 201 -4.21 11.38 -18.42
C GLY A 201 -3.77 12.19 -17.20
N GLU A 202 -2.83 13.10 -17.41
CA GLU A 202 -2.30 13.92 -16.33
C GLU A 202 -3.19 15.14 -16.07
N VAL A 203 -3.47 15.39 -14.79
CA VAL A 203 -4.14 16.59 -14.29
C VAL A 203 -3.25 17.24 -13.22
N ASN A 204 -3.39 18.55 -13.00
CA ASN A 204 -2.61 19.25 -11.99
C ASN A 204 -3.51 19.90 -10.93
N ALA A 205 -3.00 20.00 -9.71
CA ALA A 205 -3.57 20.80 -8.64
C ALA A 205 -2.60 21.94 -8.30
N VAL A 206 -3.01 23.17 -8.62
CA VAL A 206 -2.25 24.39 -8.31
C VAL A 206 -2.72 24.93 -6.96
N PRO A 207 -1.82 25.22 -6.01
CA PRO A 207 -2.21 25.75 -4.71
C PRO A 207 -2.91 27.11 -4.86
N PRO A 208 -3.86 27.44 -3.96
CA PRO A 208 -4.59 28.71 -3.99
C PRO A 208 -3.72 29.93 -3.74
#